data_AF-A0A7S0ZMZ8-F1
#
_entry.id   AF-A0A7S0ZMZ8-F1
#
_cell.length_a   1.000
_cell.length_b   1.000
_cell.length_c   1.000
_cell.angle_alpha   90.00
_cell.angle_beta   90.00
_cell.angle_gamma   90.00
#
_symmetry.space_group_name_H-M   'P 1'
#
loop_
_entity.id
_entity.type
_entity.pdbx_description
1 polymer ?
#
loop_
_entity_poly.entity_id
_entity_poly.type
_entity_poly.pdbx_seq_one_letter_code
_entity_poly.pdbx_strand_id
1 'polypeptide(L)'
;ATKGLVDVVSCTSAIGACGKGGQWQRALVLLAEAHSESFLPNAVSYNVTIAACATCAEWSIALSLANAMRHRNLQPNLVTATSVMRACVRGREWHFALSLFYETQRT
;
A
#
# COMPACT_ATOMS: atom_id res chain seq x y z
N ALA A 1 24.44 -11.08 -2.57
CA ALA A 1 23.73 -9.81 -2.33
C ALA A 1 22.57 -9.53 -3.31
N THR A 2 22.37 -10.31 -4.39
CA THR A 2 21.35 -10.01 -5.42
C THR A 2 19.96 -10.61 -5.17
N LYS A 3 19.83 -11.61 -4.29
CA LYS A 3 18.58 -12.36 -4.09
C LYS A 3 17.45 -11.50 -3.49
N GLY A 4 17.76 -10.65 -2.51
CA GLY A 4 16.75 -9.79 -1.86
C GLY A 4 16.14 -8.69 -2.75
N LEU A 5 16.86 -8.22 -3.77
CA LEU A 5 16.34 -7.17 -4.67
C LEU A 5 15.39 -7.74 -5.72
N VAL A 6 15.70 -8.93 -6.23
CA VAL A 6 14.90 -9.61 -7.26
C VAL A 6 13.54 -10.02 -6.70
N ASP A 7 13.49 -10.51 -5.46
CA ASP A 7 12.24 -10.94 -4.83
C ASP A 7 11.32 -9.75 -4.48
N VAL A 8 11.87 -8.61 -4.05
CA VAL A 8 11.07 -7.38 -3.83
C VAL A 8 10.49 -6.84 -5.14
N VAL A 9 11.26 -6.86 -6.24
CA VAL A 9 10.77 -6.46 -7.56
C VAL A 9 9.71 -7.44 -8.09
N SER A 10 9.89 -8.74 -7.83
CA SER A 10 8.92 -9.77 -8.22
C SER A 10 7.61 -9.65 -7.42
N CYS A 11 7.71 -9.45 -6.10
CA CYS A 11 6.56 -9.22 -5.22
C CYS A 11 5.80 -7.95 -5.59
N THR A 12 6.49 -6.82 -5.78
CA THR A 12 5.85 -5.56 -6.20
C THR A 12 5.14 -5.70 -7.55
N SER A 13 5.75 -6.41 -8.50
CA SER A 13 5.15 -6.67 -9.81
C SER A 13 3.89 -7.55 -9.69
N ALA A 14 3.96 -8.61 -8.88
CA ALA A 14 2.84 -9.51 -8.62
C ALA A 14 1.68 -8.81 -7.89
N ILE A 15 1.98 -8.00 -6.87
CA ILE A 15 1.02 -7.15 -6.15
C ILE A 15 0.38 -6.15 -7.13
N GLY A 16 1.17 -5.53 -8.00
CA GLY A 16 0.69 -4.60 -9.02
C GLY A 16 -0.25 -5.27 -10.04
N ALA A 17 0.07 -6.48 -10.46
CA ALA A 17 -0.80 -7.29 -11.32
C ALA A 17 -2.11 -7.66 -10.60
N CYS A 18 -2.05 -8.05 -9.33
CA CYS A 18 -3.22 -8.32 -8.51
C CYS A 18 -4.12 -7.08 -8.37
N GLY A 19 -3.54 -5.89 -8.19
CA GLY A 19 -4.29 -4.64 -8.12
C GLY A 19 -5.02 -4.26 -9.41
N LYS A 20 -4.41 -4.53 -10.57
CA LYS A 20 -5.07 -4.36 -11.87
C LYS A 20 -6.19 -5.38 -12.09
N GLY A 21 -6.01 -6.60 -11.57
CA GLY A 21 -6.99 -7.68 -11.64
C GLY A 21 -8.10 -7.62 -10.58
N GLY A 22 -8.13 -6.59 -9.73
CA GLY A 22 -9.12 -6.47 -8.66
C GLY A 22 -8.93 -7.45 -7.49
N GLN A 23 -7.79 -8.13 -7.41
CA GLN A 23 -7.50 -9.18 -6.43
C GLN A 23 -6.70 -8.61 -5.25
N TRP A 24 -7.28 -7.63 -4.56
CA TRP A 24 -6.63 -6.95 -3.43
C TRP A 24 -6.26 -7.91 -2.28
N GLN A 25 -7.03 -8.99 -2.08
CA GLN A 25 -6.73 -10.01 -1.08
C GLN A 25 -5.40 -10.71 -1.37
N ARG A 26 -5.14 -11.08 -2.63
CA ARG A 26 -3.85 -11.69 -3.03
C ARG A 26 -2.71 -10.70 -2.91
N ALA A 27 -2.95 -9.42 -3.19
CA ALA A 27 -1.95 -8.38 -2.99
C ALA A 27 -1.51 -8.28 -1.51
N LEU A 28 -2.45 -8.43 -0.57
CA LEU A 28 -2.14 -8.49 0.87
C LEU A 28 -1.37 -9.74 1.27
N VAL A 29 -1.77 -10.91 0.76
CA VAL A 29 -1.08 -12.17 1.03
C VAL A 29 0.37 -12.09 0.56
N LEU A 30 0.61 -11.60 -0.65
CA LEU A 30 1.96 -11.39 -1.18
C LEU A 30 2.78 -10.40 -0.35
N LEU A 31 2.16 -9.33 0.17
CA LEU A 31 2.84 -8.40 1.08
C LEU A 31 3.19 -9.06 2.43
N ALA A 32 2.35 -9.95 2.92
CA ALA A 32 2.58 -10.71 4.15
C ALA A 32 3.66 -11.79 3.96
N GLU A 33 3.66 -12.51 2.83
CA GLU A 33 4.68 -13.48 2.45
C GLU A 33 6.05 -12.81 2.27
N ALA A 34 6.07 -11.64 1.63
CA ALA A 34 7.28 -10.82 1.55
C ALA A 34 7.82 -10.49 2.96
N HIS A 35 6.95 -10.33 3.94
CA HIS A 35 7.37 -10.07 5.32
C HIS A 35 7.90 -11.33 6.05
N SER A 36 7.32 -12.51 5.80
CA SER A 36 7.72 -13.76 6.45
C SER A 36 9.05 -14.30 5.94
N GLU A 37 9.35 -14.10 4.65
CA GLU A 37 10.57 -14.58 4.00
C GLU A 37 11.82 -13.72 4.30
N SER A 38 11.81 -12.94 5.39
CA SER A 38 12.86 -11.99 5.77
C SER A 38 13.16 -10.89 4.74
N PHE A 39 12.32 -10.72 3.72
CA PHE A 39 12.37 -9.54 2.87
C PHE A 39 11.75 -8.36 3.63
N LEU A 40 12.38 -7.20 3.52
CA LEU A 40 11.85 -5.98 4.12
C LEU A 40 10.98 -5.31 3.05
N PRO A 41 9.63 -5.46 3.09
CA PRO A 41 8.77 -4.71 2.20
C PRO A 41 9.04 -3.22 2.41
N ASN A 42 9.45 -2.57 1.32
CA ASN A 42 9.81 -1.16 1.30
C ASN A 42 8.58 -0.29 1.01
N ALA A 43 8.76 1.03 1.01
CA ALA A 43 7.69 1.98 0.72
C ALA A 43 6.99 1.70 -0.63
N VAL A 44 7.72 1.17 -1.63
CA VAL A 44 7.15 0.81 -2.94
C VAL A 44 6.17 -0.36 -2.81
N SER A 45 6.53 -1.40 -2.05
CA SER A 45 5.68 -2.59 -1.84
C SER A 45 4.35 -2.23 -1.18
N TYR A 46 4.38 -1.37 -0.16
CA TYR A 46 3.18 -0.85 0.47
C TYR A 46 2.37 0.04 -0.48
N ASN A 47 3.02 0.97 -1.21
CA ASN A 47 2.32 1.86 -2.13
C ASN A 47 1.58 1.10 -3.24
N VAL A 48 2.19 0.06 -3.81
CA VAL A 48 1.53 -0.77 -4.83
C VAL A 48 0.35 -1.54 -4.23
N THR A 49 0.48 -2.04 -3.00
CA THR A 49 -0.61 -2.74 -2.30
C THR A 49 -1.77 -1.80 -1.95
N ILE A 50 -1.47 -0.58 -1.50
CA ILE A 50 -2.46 0.47 -1.22
C ILE A 50 -3.16 0.89 -2.51
N ALA A 51 -2.43 1.04 -3.61
CA ALA A 51 -3.02 1.32 -4.92
C ALA A 51 -3.94 0.19 -5.39
N ALA A 52 -3.59 -1.07 -5.14
CA ALA A 52 -4.44 -2.23 -5.39
C ALA A 52 -5.74 -2.22 -4.55
N CYS A 53 -5.66 -1.82 -3.28
CA CYS A 53 -6.84 -1.64 -2.44
C CYS A 53 -7.71 -0.48 -2.95
N ALA A 54 -7.08 0.60 -3.44
CA ALA A 54 -7.76 1.76 -3.98
C ALA A 54 -8.57 1.47 -5.24
N THR A 55 -8.09 0.59 -6.13
CA THR A 55 -8.87 0.20 -7.32
C THR A 55 -10.15 -0.56 -6.94
N CYS A 56 -10.12 -1.28 -5.81
CA CYS A 56 -11.21 -2.10 -5.30
C CYS A 56 -12.12 -1.38 -4.30
N ALA A 57 -11.91 -0.08 -4.05
CA ALA A 57 -12.64 0.71 -3.04
C ALA A 57 -12.48 0.24 -1.59
N GLU A 58 -11.43 -0.55 -1.29
CA GLU A 58 -11.11 -1.04 0.04
C GLU A 58 -10.32 0.01 0.83
N TRP A 59 -11.02 1.06 1.25
CA TRP A 59 -10.44 2.23 1.92
C TRP A 59 -9.91 1.91 3.33
N SER A 60 -10.60 1.03 4.07
CA SER A 60 -10.21 0.64 5.44
C SER A 60 -8.86 -0.07 5.47
N ILE A 61 -8.62 -0.92 4.47
CA ILE A 61 -7.36 -1.65 4.29
C ILE A 61 -6.27 -0.71 3.77
N ALA A 62 -6.59 0.18 2.84
CA ALA A 62 -5.65 1.19 2.35
C ALA A 62 -5.12 2.07 3.50
N LEU A 63 -6.00 2.48 4.43
CA LEU A 63 -5.62 3.23 5.64
C LEU A 63 -4.79 2.39 6.61
N SER A 64 -5.18 1.15 6.88
CA SER A 64 -4.43 0.29 7.80
C SER A 64 -3.01 0.02 7.31
N LEU A 65 -2.84 -0.17 5.99
CA LEU A 65 -1.53 -0.29 5.35
C LEU A 65 -0.70 1.01 5.46
N ALA A 66 -1.31 2.18 5.24
CA ALA A 66 -0.62 3.46 5.41
C ALA A 66 -0.18 3.68 6.86
N ASN A 67 -0.98 3.24 7.84
CA ASN A 67 -0.59 3.29 9.24
C ASN A 67 0.50 2.25 9.58
N ALA A 68 0.43 1.06 8.99
CA ALA A 68 1.48 0.04 9.12
C ALA A 68 2.84 0.51 8.57
N MET A 69 2.85 1.31 7.49
CA MET A 69 4.07 1.97 7.01
C MET A 69 4.68 2.86 8.10
N ARG A 70 3.86 3.69 8.76
CA ARG A 70 4.32 4.59 9.84
C ARG A 70 4.92 3.83 11.02
N HIS A 71 4.26 2.76 11.47
CA HIS A 71 4.78 1.92 12.55
C HIS A 71 6.13 1.26 12.22
N ARG A 72 6.50 1.20 10.94
CA ARG A 72 7.78 0.67 10.45
C ARG A 72 8.80 1.75 10.09
N ASN A 73 8.56 2.99 10.49
CA ASN A 73 9.38 4.15 10.11
C ASN A 73 9.46 4.38 8.59
N LEU A 74 8.50 3.85 7.82
CA LEU A 74 8.33 4.16 6.41
C LEU A 74 7.37 5.35 6.30
N GLN A 75 7.87 6.47 5.81
CA GLN A 75 7.04 7.67 5.66
C GLN A 75 6.05 7.49 4.51
N PRO A 76 4.73 7.62 4.76
CA PRO A 76 3.74 7.75 3.70
C PRO A 76 4.09 8.99 2.87
N ASN A 77 4.17 8.83 1.55
CA ASN A 77 4.47 9.92 0.65
C ASN A 77 3.20 10.35 -0.11
N LEU A 78 3.34 11.33 -1.00
CA LEU A 78 2.22 11.83 -1.82
C LEU A 78 1.53 10.70 -2.60
N VAL A 79 2.27 9.68 -3.05
CA VAL A 79 1.70 8.52 -3.76
C VAL A 79 0.82 7.70 -2.82
N THR A 80 1.27 7.47 -1.58
CA THR A 80 0.49 6.80 -0.54
C THR A 80 -0.81 7.56 -0.26
N ALA A 81 -0.72 8.87 0.01
CA ALA A 81 -1.86 9.71 0.33
C ALA A 81 -2.87 9.77 -0.84
N THR A 82 -2.38 9.94 -2.07
CA THR A 82 -3.23 9.97 -3.27
C THR A 82 -3.94 8.63 -3.48
N SER A 83 -3.27 7.51 -3.22
CA SER A 83 -3.87 6.18 -3.36
C SER A 83 -4.96 5.95 -2.31
N VAL A 84 -4.71 6.31 -1.05
CA VAL A 84 -5.72 6.25 0.02
C VAL A 84 -6.90 7.17 -0.28
N MET A 85 -6.65 8.40 -0.75
CA MET A 85 -7.71 9.33 -1.18
C MET A 85 -8.60 8.71 -2.27
N ARG A 86 -8.00 8.08 -3.29
CA ARG A 86 -8.78 7.40 -4.33
C ARG A 86 -9.61 6.25 -3.78
N ALA A 87 -9.07 5.47 -2.83
CA ALA A 87 -9.81 4.41 -2.16
C ALA A 87 -11.02 4.96 -1.40
N CYS A 88 -10.80 5.98 -0.57
CA CYS A 88 -11.81 6.64 0.26
C CYS A 88 -12.92 7.30 -0.57
N VAL A 89 -12.57 8.00 -1.65
CA VAL A 89 -13.58 8.62 -2.55
C VAL A 89 -14.48 7.55 -3.16
N ARG A 90 -13.93 6.41 -3.59
CA ARG A 90 -14.72 5.29 -4.13
C ARG A 90 -15.55 4.60 -3.04
N GLY A 91 -15.01 4.52 -1.82
CA GLY A 91 -15.68 3.98 -0.64
C GLY A 91 -16.70 4.91 0.03
N ARG A 92 -16.87 6.15 -0.48
CA ARG A 92 -17.68 7.23 0.12
C ARG A 92 -17.20 7.75 1.50
N GLU A 93 -16.00 7.37 1.92
CA GLU A 93 -15.42 7.67 3.23
C GLU A 93 -14.24 8.66 3.12
N TRP A 94 -14.48 9.82 2.51
CA TRP A 94 -13.45 10.82 2.18
C TRP A 94 -12.84 11.55 3.39
N HIS A 95 -13.54 11.58 4.53
CA HIS A 95 -13.08 12.25 5.75
C HIS A 95 -11.75 11.69 6.28
N PHE A 96 -11.58 10.36 6.27
CA PHE A 96 -10.33 9.69 6.69
C PHE A 96 -9.16 9.94 5.73
N ALA A 97 -9.47 10.19 4.46
CA ALA A 97 -8.47 10.49 3.45
C ALA A 97 -7.91 11.91 3.62
N LEU A 98 -8.77 12.87 3.98
CA LEU A 98 -8.35 14.23 4.27
C LEU A 98 -7.44 14.32 5.49
N SER A 99 -7.75 13.60 6.57
CA SER A 99 -6.88 13.60 7.76
C SER A 99 -5.47 13.15 7.41
N LEU A 100 -5.34 12.06 6.64
CA LEU A 100 -4.05 11.57 6.16
C LEU A 100 -3.33 12.60 5.27
N PHE A 101 -4.07 13.27 4.36
CA PHE A 101 -3.49 14.28 3.47
C PHE A 101 -2.95 15.50 4.22
N TYR A 102 -3.72 16.04 5.17
CA TYR A 102 -3.31 17.17 6.00
C TYR A 102 -2.09 16.83 6.86
N GLU A 103 -1.96 15.58 7.29
CA GLU A 103 -0.77 15.10 8.00
C GLU A 103 0.46 15.05 7.07
N THR A 104 0.33 14.55 5.85
CA THR A 104 1.45 14.47 4.89
C THR A 104 1.93 15.83 4.36
N GLN A 105 1.11 16.88 4.45
CA GLN A 105 1.48 18.26 4.10
C GLN A 105 2.24 18.98 5.22
N ARG A 106 2.27 18.41 6.44
CA ARG A 106 2.91 19.02 7.61
C ARG A 106 4.37 18.60 7.83
N THR A 107 4.84 17.61 7.09
CA THR A 107 6.22 17.08 7.10
C THR A 107 6.98 17.57 5.89
#